data_AF-A0A939GDN2-F1
#
_entry.id   AF-A0A939GDN2-F1
#
_cell.length_a   1.000
_cell.length_b   1.000
_cell.length_c   1.000
_cell.angle_alpha   90.00
_cell.angle_beta   90.00
_cell.angle_gamma   90.00
#
_symmetry.space_group_name_H-M   'P 1'
#
loop_
_entity.id
_entity.type
_entity.pdbx_description
1 polymer ?
#
loop_
_entity_poly.entity_id
_entity_poly.type
_entity_poly.pdbx_seq_one_letter_code
_entity_poly.pdbx_strand_id
1 'polypeptide(L)'
;MPERPDTVPDIAIYPKLQIDFFHDVTSMTEMPLTVIEIVSPSQSDAEIIAKFERYFNAGVKSCWLVLPSFQAISVYSAFGKYRFFSENDTVVDPVTTIECPLGDVFN
;
A
#
# COMPACT_ATOMS: atom_id res chain seq x y z
N MET A 1 -10.98 23.85 9.21
CA MET A 1 -10.19 22.61 9.36
C MET A 1 -9.85 22.18 7.94
N PRO A 2 -8.61 21.77 7.62
CA PRO A 2 -8.35 21.18 6.31
C PRO A 2 -9.28 19.97 6.13
N GLU A 3 -9.79 19.78 4.92
CA GLU A 3 -10.62 18.62 4.62
C GLU A 3 -9.85 17.34 4.93
N ARG A 4 -10.51 16.42 5.65
CA ARG A 4 -9.93 15.11 5.95
C ARG A 4 -9.79 14.36 4.62
N PRO A 5 -8.62 13.77 4.32
CA PRO A 5 -8.46 12.99 3.09
C PRO A 5 -9.47 11.84 3.05
N ASP A 6 -10.03 11.59 1.88
CA ASP A 6 -11.03 10.53 1.63
C ASP A 6 -10.55 9.15 2.08
N THR A 7 -9.23 8.96 2.11
CA THR A 7 -8.61 7.74 2.61
C THR A 7 -7.20 8.02 3.11
N VAL A 8 -6.79 7.28 4.14
CA VAL A 8 -5.43 7.28 4.69
C VAL A 8 -4.94 5.84 4.64
N PRO A 9 -3.91 5.53 3.83
CA PRO A 9 -3.30 4.21 3.84
C PRO A 9 -2.41 4.03 5.08
N ASP A 10 -2.12 2.78 5.44
CA ASP A 10 -1.18 2.50 6.53
C ASP A 10 0.25 2.90 6.15
N ILE A 11 0.65 2.62 4.91
CA ILE A 11 1.94 3.07 4.35
C ILE A 11 1.73 3.56 2.92
N ALA A 12 2.37 4.69 2.58
CA ALA A 12 2.41 5.24 1.24
C ALA A 12 3.87 5.44 0.80
N ILE A 13 4.19 5.01 -0.42
CA ILE A 13 5.52 5.13 -1.01
C ILE A 13 5.45 6.14 -2.15
N TYR A 14 6.20 7.23 -1.99
CA TYR A 14 6.33 8.30 -2.99
C TYR A 14 7.65 8.18 -3.73
N PRO A 15 7.76 8.77 -4.94
CA PRO A 15 9.09 9.04 -5.49
C PRO A 15 9.87 9.92 -4.50
N LYS A 16 11.20 9.98 -4.64
CA LYS A 16 12.00 10.86 -3.80
C LYS A 16 11.57 12.32 -3.98
N LEU A 17 10.97 12.90 -2.95
CA LEU A 17 10.52 14.29 -2.93
C LEU A 17 11.59 15.21 -2.32
N GLN A 18 11.55 16.50 -2.67
CA GLN A 18 12.21 17.52 -1.85
C GLN A 18 11.30 17.82 -0.66
N ILE A 19 11.80 17.59 0.55
CA ILE A 19 11.04 17.76 1.79
C ILE A 19 11.45 19.08 2.43
N ASP A 20 10.48 19.95 2.72
CA ASP A 20 10.66 21.08 3.61
C ASP A 20 10.36 20.64 5.05
N PHE A 21 11.40 20.47 5.86
CA PHE A 21 11.27 20.04 7.25
C PHE A 21 10.72 21.12 8.19
N PHE A 22 10.62 22.37 7.73
CA PHE A 22 10.09 23.48 8.52
C PHE A 22 8.62 23.77 8.18
N HIS A 23 8.18 23.46 6.96
CA HIS A 23 6.81 23.67 6.50
C HIS A 23 6.21 22.38 5.95
N ASP A 24 5.55 21.62 6.82
CA ASP A 24 4.92 20.36 6.47
C ASP A 24 3.49 20.54 5.94
N VAL A 25 2.99 19.55 5.20
CA VAL A 25 1.60 19.47 4.74
C VAL A 25 0.85 18.40 5.53
N THR A 26 -0.38 18.70 5.93
CA THR A 26 -1.22 17.74 6.67
C THR A 26 -1.81 16.64 5.79
N SER A 27 -1.78 16.83 4.47
CA SER A 27 -2.24 15.87 3.48
C SER A 27 -1.47 16.06 2.17
N MET A 28 -1.14 14.95 1.53
CA MET A 28 -0.47 14.97 0.22
C MET A 28 -1.47 15.31 -0.88
N THR A 29 -1.06 16.15 -1.82
CA THR A 29 -1.83 16.51 -3.02
C THR A 29 -1.55 15.59 -4.21
N GLU A 30 -0.39 14.91 -4.19
CA GLU A 30 -0.01 13.92 -5.18
C GLU A 30 -0.33 12.51 -4.67
N MET A 31 -0.65 11.60 -5.58
CA MET A 31 -0.87 10.20 -5.23
C MET A 31 0.47 9.45 -5.11
N PRO A 32 0.59 8.51 -4.16
CA PRO A 32 1.78 7.69 -4.04
C PRO A 32 1.92 6.73 -5.22
N LEU A 33 3.14 6.22 -5.43
CA LEU A 33 3.40 5.13 -6.37
C LEU A 33 2.78 3.83 -5.87
N THR A 34 3.01 3.53 -4.59
CA THR A 34 2.54 2.31 -3.93
C THR A 34 1.82 2.66 -2.64
N VAL A 35 0.68 1.99 -2.41
CA VAL A 35 -0.02 1.96 -1.13
C VAL A 35 0.12 0.58 -0.50
N ILE A 36 0.29 0.50 0.82
CA ILE A 36 0.26 -0.74 1.58
C ILE A 36 -0.86 -0.63 2.62
N GLU A 37 -1.71 -1.66 2.65
CA GLU A 37 -2.77 -1.84 3.63
C GLU A 37 -2.48 -3.10 4.46
N ILE A 38 -2.54 -2.97 5.78
CA ILE A 38 -2.37 -4.06 6.73
C ILE A 38 -3.75 -4.42 7.26
N VAL A 39 -4.25 -5.59 6.85
CA VAL A 39 -5.61 -6.00 7.23
C VAL A 39 -5.70 -6.21 8.73
N SER A 40 -6.62 -5.46 9.35
CA SER A 40 -7.06 -5.70 10.72
C SER A 40 -8.16 -6.77 10.76
N PRO A 41 -8.28 -7.53 11.87
CA PRO A 41 -9.34 -8.55 12.01
C PRO A 41 -10.77 -8.03 11.86
N SER A 42 -11.00 -6.73 12.05
CA SER A 42 -12.31 -6.11 11.93
C SER A 42 -12.71 -5.70 10.52
N GLN A 43 -11.75 -5.67 9.58
CA GLN A 43 -12.01 -5.23 8.20
C GLN A 43 -12.55 -6.39 7.37
N SER A 44 -13.53 -6.09 6.52
CA SER A 44 -14.02 -7.06 5.55
C SER A 44 -13.22 -7.02 4.24
N ASP A 45 -13.17 -8.15 3.52
CA ASP A 45 -12.56 -8.21 2.19
C ASP A 45 -13.16 -7.16 1.23
N ALA A 46 -14.47 -6.93 1.32
CA ALA A 46 -15.17 -5.95 0.48
C ALA A 46 -14.70 -4.51 0.74
N GLU A 47 -14.43 -4.14 2.00
CA GLU A 47 -13.91 -2.82 2.36
C GLU A 47 -12.52 -2.58 1.76
N ILE A 48 -11.64 -3.58 1.87
CA ILE A 48 -10.28 -3.52 1.33
C ILE A 48 -10.31 -3.44 -0.20
N ILE A 49 -11.10 -4.29 -0.85
CA ILE A 49 -11.23 -4.28 -2.32
C ILE A 49 -11.74 -2.91 -2.80
N ALA A 50 -12.74 -2.33 -2.12
CA ALA A 50 -13.24 -1.00 -2.45
C ALA A 50 -12.19 0.10 -2.25
N LYS A 51 -11.31 -0.02 -1.24
CA LYS A 51 -10.16 0.90 -1.08
C LYS A 51 -9.19 0.77 -2.26
N PHE A 52 -8.83 -0.46 -2.65
CA PHE A 52 -7.91 -0.69 -3.75
C PHE A 52 -8.46 -0.16 -5.08
N GLU A 53 -9.75 -0.38 -5.37
CA GLU A 53 -10.40 0.19 -6.55
C GLU A 53 -10.28 1.72 -6.56
N ARG A 54 -10.54 2.38 -5.42
CA ARG A 54 -10.37 3.84 -5.29
C ARG A 54 -8.93 4.28 -5.52
N TYR A 55 -7.94 3.59 -4.95
CA TYR A 55 -6.52 3.91 -5.15
C TYR A 55 -6.11 3.82 -6.61
N PHE A 56 -6.47 2.73 -7.29
CA PHE A 56 -6.15 2.57 -8.71
C PHE A 56 -6.86 3.61 -9.58
N ASN A 57 -8.13 3.92 -9.29
CA ASN A 57 -8.86 4.97 -10.00
C ASN A 57 -8.27 6.37 -9.77
N ALA A 58 -7.64 6.61 -8.61
CA ALA A 58 -6.93 7.85 -8.32
C ALA A 58 -5.52 7.92 -8.96
N GLY A 59 -5.02 6.83 -9.54
CA GLY A 59 -3.73 6.78 -10.23
C GLY A 59 -2.57 6.18 -9.43
N VAL A 60 -2.84 5.56 -8.27
CA VAL A 60 -1.87 4.71 -7.57
C VAL A 60 -1.50 3.54 -8.48
N LYS A 61 -0.22 3.20 -8.55
CA LYS A 61 0.30 2.23 -9.53
C LYS A 61 0.43 0.83 -8.95
N SER A 62 0.58 0.70 -7.63
CA SER A 62 0.72 -0.57 -6.92
C SER A 62 0.01 -0.53 -5.58
N CYS A 63 -0.64 -1.63 -5.19
CA CYS A 63 -1.26 -1.78 -3.88
C CYS A 63 -0.82 -3.09 -3.25
N TRP A 64 -0.33 -3.05 -2.01
CA TRP A 64 0.04 -4.24 -1.24
C TRP A 64 -1.03 -4.51 -0.19
N LEU A 65 -1.51 -5.76 -0.17
CA LEU A 65 -2.38 -6.28 0.86
C LEU A 65 -1.59 -7.18 1.78
N VAL A 66 -1.30 -6.70 2.99
CA VAL A 66 -0.63 -7.49 4.03
C VAL A 66 -1.71 -8.21 4.83
N LEU A 67 -1.54 -9.52 4.99
CA LEU A 67 -2.44 -10.42 5.69
C LEU A 67 -1.72 -11.02 6.90
N PRO A 68 -1.72 -10.34 8.07
CA PRO A 68 -0.90 -10.74 9.22
C PRO A 68 -1.19 -12.15 9.73
N SER A 69 -2.47 -12.54 9.79
CA SER A 69 -2.88 -13.88 10.25
C SER A 69 -2.36 -15.02 9.37
N PHE A 70 -1.97 -14.72 8.13
CA PHE A 70 -1.45 -15.69 7.17
C PHE A 70 0.04 -15.49 6.87
N GLN A 71 0.69 -14.51 7.51
CA GLN A 71 2.08 -14.10 7.20
C GLN A 71 2.32 -13.98 5.69
N ALA A 72 1.37 -13.35 5.00
CA ALA A 72 1.31 -13.30 3.55
C ALA A 72 1.10 -11.88 3.04
N ILE A 73 1.53 -11.63 1.81
CA ILE A 73 1.37 -10.34 1.12
C ILE A 73 0.89 -10.60 -0.31
N SER A 74 -0.15 -9.87 -0.73
CA SER A 74 -0.54 -9.81 -2.16
C SER A 74 -0.15 -8.46 -2.73
N VAL A 75 0.63 -8.44 -3.82
CA VAL A 75 0.99 -7.21 -4.53
C VAL A 75 0.17 -7.09 -5.80
N TYR A 76 -0.64 -6.04 -5.88
CA TYR A 76 -1.47 -5.69 -7.02
C TYR A 76 -0.72 -4.70 -7.92
N SER A 77 -0.50 -5.10 -9.17
CA SER A 77 0.07 -4.22 -10.22
C SER A 77 -1.01 -3.45 -11.00
N ALA A 78 -2.26 -3.88 -10.86
CA ALA A 78 -3.48 -3.22 -11.31
C ALA A 78 -4.65 -3.84 -10.55
N PHE A 79 -5.82 -3.21 -10.59
CA PHE A 79 -7.03 -3.78 -9.98
C PHE A 79 -7.34 -5.16 -10.60
N GLY A 80 -7.53 -6.16 -9.74
CA GLY A 80 -7.74 -7.56 -10.15
C GLY A 80 -6.49 -8.32 -10.64
N LYS A 81 -5.33 -7.66 -10.77
CA LYS A 81 -4.06 -8.30 -11.18
C LYS A 81 -3.04 -8.27 -10.05
N TYR A 82 -2.92 -9.38 -9.33
CA TYR A 82 -2.03 -9.51 -8.19
C TYR A 82 -1.15 -10.76 -8.25
N ARG A 83 -0.05 -10.70 -7.51
CA ARG A 83 0.76 -11.86 -7.16
C ARG A 83 0.71 -12.05 -5.65
N PHE A 84 0.48 -13.28 -5.23
CA PHE A 84 0.47 -13.68 -3.83
C PHE A 84 1.86 -14.19 -3.43
N PHE A 85 2.30 -13.82 -2.24
CA PHE A 85 3.57 -14.24 -1.65
C PHE A 85 3.30 -14.77 -0.24
N SER A 86 3.94 -15.88 0.12
CA SER A 86 3.85 -16.53 1.43
C SER A 86 5.17 -17.17 1.80
N GLU A 87 5.38 -17.49 3.07
CA GLU A 87 6.46 -18.37 3.60
C GLU A 87 7.74 -18.50 2.74
N ASN A 88 8.83 -17.85 3.17
CA ASN A 88 10.15 -17.83 2.51
C ASN A 88 10.21 -17.11 1.14
N ASP A 89 9.08 -16.63 0.62
CA ASP A 89 9.08 -15.76 -0.55
C ASP A 89 9.80 -14.43 -0.29
N THR A 90 10.19 -13.78 -1.38
CA THR A 90 10.57 -12.37 -1.40
C THR A 90 9.50 -11.62 -2.18
N VAL A 91 8.82 -10.66 -1.54
CA VAL A 91 7.91 -9.75 -2.25
C VAL A 91 8.72 -9.00 -3.28
N VAL A 92 8.17 -8.88 -4.49
CA VAL A 92 8.70 -7.99 -5.53
C VAL A 92 7.57 -7.10 -6.02
N ASP A 93 7.74 -5.79 -5.88
CA ASP A 93 6.84 -4.81 -6.46
C ASP A 93 7.36 -4.36 -7.84
N PRO A 94 6.66 -4.68 -8.94
CA PRO A 94 7.12 -4.34 -10.28
C PRO A 94 7.10 -2.84 -10.58
N VAL A 95 6.39 -2.03 -9.79
CA VAL A 95 6.30 -0.57 -9.97
C VAL A 95 7.49 0.14 -9.34
N THR A 96 7.84 -0.24 -8.11
CA THR A 96 8.89 0.43 -7.32
C THR A 96 10.20 -0.33 -7.32
N THR A 97 10.23 -1.55 -7.85
CA THR A 97 11.35 -2.51 -7.80
C THR A 97 11.79 -2.86 -6.38
N ILE A 98 10.93 -2.61 -5.39
CA ILE A 98 11.17 -2.99 -4.01
C ILE A 98 11.14 -4.51 -3.90
N GLU A 99 12.18 -5.05 -3.27
CA GLU A 99 12.29 -6.46 -2.89
C GLU A 99 12.31 -6.56 -1.36
N CYS A 100 11.47 -7.43 -0.81
CA CYS A 100 11.34 -7.59 0.64
C CYS A 100 11.16 -9.07 1.02
N PRO A 101 12.15 -9.72 1.64
CA PRO A 101 12.00 -11.07 2.15
C PRO A 101 10.88 -11.13 3.20
N LEU A 102 9.90 -12.01 3.02
CA LEU A 102 8.75 -12.07 3.95
C LEU A 102 9.19 -12.47 5.36
N GLY A 103 10.28 -13.22 5.48
CA GLY A 103 10.88 -13.56 6.78
C GLY A 103 11.22 -12.32 7.61
N ASP A 104 11.68 -11.23 6.99
CA ASP A 104 12.06 -10.02 7.72
C ASP A 104 10.85 -9.18 8.17
N VAL A 105 9.67 -9.43 7.59
CA VAL A 105 8.43 -8.68 7.88
C VAL A 105 7.67 -9.27 9.07
N PHE A 106 7.69 -10.60 9.23
CA PHE A 106 6.85 -11.31 10.19
C PHE A 106 7.61 -12.01 11.34
N ASN A 107 8.95 -11.94 11.36
CA ASN A 107 9.79 -12.51 12.44
C ASN A 107 9.94 -11.58 13.65
#